data_AF-A0A820HTS0-F1
#
_entry.id   AF-A0A820HTS0-F1
#
_cell.length_a   1.000
_cell.length_b   1.000
_cell.length_c   1.000
_cell.angle_alpha   90.00
_cell.angle_beta   90.00
_cell.angle_gamma   90.00
#
_symmetry.space_group_name_H-M   'P 1'
#
loop_
_entity.id
_entity.type
_entity.pdbx_description
1 polymer ?
#
loop_
_entity_poly.entity_id
_entity_poly.type
_entity_poly.pdbx_seq_one_letter_code
_entity_poly.pdbx_strand_id
1 'polypeptide(L)'
;LGNDRAKEIGRKLLDQMPKHFHNDNVLLNSATYMLMKFGDIENAENFFQMMKKKNIITYGAMMKGYVENKMYDKALDLFEQMPLNPNNVIHIIVFNACAQLGNDRAKEIGRKLLHQMPKHFHNDNILFTSAIYMLMKFGDVENAENLFQMMKKKDIITYGAMMKG
;
A
#
# COMPACT_ATOMS: atom_id res chain seq x y z
N LEU A 1 23.64 -8.53 -11.16
CA LEU A 1 23.97 -7.58 -12.26
C LEU A 1 22.92 -6.49 -12.44
N GLY A 2 21.66 -6.78 -12.80
CA GLY A 2 20.63 -5.74 -13.01
C GLY A 2 20.14 -5.06 -11.72
N ASN A 3 19.97 -5.84 -10.64
CA ASN A 3 19.53 -5.36 -9.33
C ASN A 3 20.59 -4.42 -8.69
N ASP A 4 21.86 -4.83 -8.70
CA ASP A 4 22.96 -4.09 -8.07
C ASP A 4 23.18 -2.71 -8.69
N ARG A 5 23.09 -2.62 -10.03
CA ARG A 5 23.20 -1.34 -10.75
C ARG A 5 22.06 -0.38 -10.42
N ALA A 6 20.83 -0.90 -10.30
CA ALA A 6 19.68 -0.06 -9.96
C ALA A 6 19.78 0.49 -8.53
N LYS A 7 20.23 -0.33 -7.58
CA LYS A 7 20.55 0.13 -6.22
C LYS A 7 21.67 1.17 -6.22
N GLU A 8 22.72 0.94 -6.99
CA GLU A 8 23.84 1.87 -7.10
C GLU A 8 23.41 3.24 -7.68
N ILE A 9 22.55 3.24 -8.70
CA ILE A 9 21.98 4.48 -9.25
C ILE A 9 21.15 5.21 -8.19
N GLY A 10 20.30 4.49 -7.45
CA GLY A 10 19.51 5.08 -6.37
C GLY A 10 20.39 5.69 -5.27
N ARG A 11 21.48 5.01 -4.87
CA ARG A 11 22.45 5.55 -3.90
C ARG A 11 23.18 6.78 -4.40
N LYS A 12 23.68 6.74 -5.64
CA LYS A 12 24.34 7.91 -6.27
C LYS A 12 23.42 9.11 -6.36
N LEU A 13 22.13 8.88 -6.65
CA LEU A 13 21.12 9.94 -6.62
C LEU A 13 20.97 10.53 -5.22
N LEU A 14 21.03 9.72 -4.15
CA LEU A 14 20.96 10.21 -2.76
C LEU A 14 22.14 11.13 -2.43
N ASP A 15 23.36 10.64 -2.68
CA ASP A 15 24.60 11.32 -2.30
C ASP A 15 24.82 12.63 -3.06
N GLN A 16 24.39 12.67 -4.32
CA GLN A 16 24.63 13.80 -5.21
C GLN A 16 23.44 14.76 -5.28
N MET A 17 22.31 14.46 -4.61
CA MET A 17 21.09 15.25 -4.76
C MET A 17 21.26 16.66 -4.19
N PRO A 18 21.16 17.70 -5.03
CA PRO A 18 21.15 19.06 -4.54
C PRO A 18 19.90 19.31 -3.67
N LYS A 19 20.04 20.12 -2.61
CA LYS A 19 18.95 20.46 -1.68
C LYS A 19 17.68 21.01 -2.32
N HIS A 20 17.74 21.54 -3.55
CA HIS A 20 16.58 22.04 -4.29
C HIS A 20 15.72 20.92 -4.91
N PHE A 21 16.29 19.74 -5.20
CA PHE A 21 15.56 18.57 -5.67
C PHE A 21 14.78 17.84 -4.56
N HIS A 22 14.97 18.19 -3.29
CA HIS A 22 14.18 17.65 -2.17
C HIS A 22 12.68 18.01 -2.24
N ASN A 23 12.30 18.90 -3.16
CA ASN A 23 10.93 19.25 -3.48
C ASN A 23 10.40 18.53 -4.75
N ASP A 24 11.25 17.83 -5.50
CA ASP A 24 10.85 17.09 -6.70
C ASP A 24 10.32 15.70 -6.30
N ASN A 25 9.03 15.67 -5.98
CA ASN A 25 8.36 14.43 -5.60
C ASN A 25 8.34 13.38 -6.72
N VAL A 26 8.53 13.76 -7.99
CA VAL A 26 8.50 12.79 -9.10
C VAL A 26 9.78 11.98 -9.14
N LEU A 27 10.94 12.66 -9.08
CA LEU A 27 12.24 12.00 -9.04
C LEU A 27 12.36 11.14 -7.78
N LEU A 28 11.97 11.69 -6.63
CA LEU A 28 12.06 11.00 -5.34
C LEU A 28 11.13 9.78 -5.27
N ASN A 29 9.90 9.87 -5.78
CA ASN A 29 8.99 8.72 -5.85
C ASN A 29 9.52 7.63 -6.79
N SER A 30 10.14 8.00 -7.92
CA SER A 30 10.71 7.04 -8.87
C SER A 30 11.92 6.31 -8.28
N ALA A 31 12.81 7.04 -7.60
CA ALA A 31 13.96 6.46 -6.89
C ALA A 31 13.49 5.54 -5.75
N THR A 32 12.53 5.99 -4.95
CA THR A 32 11.92 5.20 -3.87
C THR A 32 11.32 3.89 -4.40
N TYR A 33 10.53 3.96 -5.49
CA TYR A 33 9.96 2.78 -6.12
C TYR A 33 11.05 1.80 -6.60
N MET A 34 12.10 2.31 -7.26
CA MET A 34 13.19 1.48 -7.75
C MET A 34 13.93 0.78 -6.61
N LEU A 35 14.28 1.52 -5.54
CA LEU A 35 14.99 0.98 -4.38
C LEU A 35 14.15 -0.08 -3.66
N MET A 36 12.86 0.19 -3.43
CA MET A 36 11.91 -0.77 -2.85
C MET A 36 11.80 -2.04 -3.70
N LYS A 37 11.63 -1.90 -5.02
CA LYS A 37 11.52 -3.04 -5.95
C LYS A 37 12.72 -3.98 -5.88
N PHE A 38 13.89 -3.43 -5.57
CA PHE A 38 15.14 -4.17 -5.51
C PHE A 38 15.54 -4.57 -4.07
N GLY A 39 14.75 -4.18 -3.08
CA GLY A 39 14.97 -4.52 -1.66
C GLY A 39 16.08 -3.69 -1.01
N ASP A 40 16.40 -2.50 -1.51
CA ASP A 40 17.24 -1.52 -0.80
C ASP A 40 16.35 -0.60 0.04
N ILE A 41 15.78 -1.20 1.08
CA ILE A 41 14.70 -0.61 1.89
C ILE A 41 15.23 0.57 2.71
N GLU A 42 16.43 0.45 3.27
CA GLU A 42 17.08 1.49 4.06
C GLU A 42 17.26 2.79 3.25
N ASN A 43 17.78 2.69 2.04
CA ASN A 43 17.93 3.88 1.20
C ASN A 43 16.57 4.45 0.79
N ALA A 44 15.59 3.61 0.48
CA ALA A 44 14.24 4.09 0.18
C ALA A 44 13.61 4.85 1.37
N GLU A 45 13.82 4.37 2.59
CA GLU A 45 13.42 5.07 3.83
C GLU A 45 14.16 6.42 3.98
N ASN A 46 15.46 6.47 3.71
CA ASN A 46 16.23 7.72 3.73
C ASN A 46 15.70 8.74 2.72
N PHE A 47 15.44 8.32 1.48
CA PHE A 47 14.81 9.14 0.45
C PHE A 47 13.47 9.70 0.92
N PHE A 48 12.63 8.83 1.48
CA PHE A 48 11.34 9.23 2.02
C PHE A 48 11.50 10.29 3.12
N GLN A 49 12.42 10.12 4.06
CA GLN A 49 12.63 11.10 5.13
C GLN A 49 13.14 12.45 4.62
N MET A 50 14.00 12.46 3.59
CA MET A 50 14.53 13.70 3.00
C MET A 50 13.48 14.53 2.24
N MET A 51 12.36 13.93 1.82
CA MET A 51 11.29 14.65 1.11
C MET A 51 10.63 15.68 2.03
N LYS A 52 10.71 16.97 1.65
CA LYS A 52 10.10 18.06 2.41
C LYS A 52 8.57 18.01 2.41
N LYS A 53 7.97 17.57 1.30
CA LYS A 53 6.51 17.48 1.14
C LYS A 53 6.10 16.13 0.56
N LYS A 54 5.69 15.21 1.42
CA LYS A 54 5.14 13.92 1.02
C LYS A 54 3.68 14.09 0.60
N ASN A 55 3.29 13.45 -0.50
CA ASN A 55 1.89 13.41 -0.94
C ASN A 55 1.35 11.98 -0.93
N ILE A 56 0.07 11.81 -1.27
CA ILE A 56 -0.58 10.49 -1.27
C ILE A 56 0.12 9.46 -2.17
N ILE A 57 0.76 9.90 -3.26
CA ILE A 57 1.52 9.05 -4.18
C ILE A 57 2.79 8.56 -3.50
N THR A 58 3.51 9.43 -2.78
CA THR A 58 4.71 9.09 -2.02
C THR A 58 4.43 8.04 -0.95
N TYR A 59 3.39 8.26 -0.13
CA TYR A 59 2.98 7.27 0.88
C TYR A 59 2.57 5.94 0.24
N GLY A 60 1.79 5.98 -0.84
CA GLY A 60 1.38 4.77 -1.56
C GLY A 60 2.54 3.98 -2.14
N ALA A 61 3.55 4.66 -2.69
CA ALA A 61 4.76 4.01 -3.21
C ALA A 61 5.54 3.30 -2.10
N MET A 62 5.75 3.95 -0.96
CA MET A 62 6.43 3.35 0.20
C MET A 62 5.66 2.16 0.77
N MET A 63 4.37 2.33 1.03
CA MET A 63 3.52 1.27 1.59
C MET A 63 3.47 0.05 0.66
N LYS A 64 3.32 0.28 -0.65
CA LYS A 64 3.38 -0.78 -1.65
C LYS A 64 4.74 -1.50 -1.64
N GLY A 65 5.83 -0.73 -1.58
CA GLY A 65 7.19 -1.25 -1.47
C GLY A 65 7.38 -2.16 -0.25
N TYR A 66 6.87 -1.76 0.92
CA TYR A 66 6.88 -2.61 2.10
C TYR A 66 6.08 -3.90 1.92
N VAL A 67 4.88 -3.83 1.34
CA VAL A 67 4.05 -5.02 1.07
C VAL A 67 4.75 -5.98 0.11
N GLU A 68 5.35 -5.48 -0.97
CA GLU A 68 6.12 -6.29 -1.93
C GLU A 68 7.35 -6.95 -1.30
N ASN A 69 7.95 -6.32 -0.29
CA ASN A 69 9.05 -6.86 0.51
C ASN A 69 8.58 -7.62 1.76
N LYS A 70 7.29 -7.95 1.87
CA LYS A 70 6.68 -8.70 3.00
C LYS A 70 6.82 -8.03 4.37
N MET A 71 7.05 -6.73 4.41
CA MET A 71 7.14 -5.92 5.63
C MET A 71 5.78 -5.31 5.98
N TYR A 72 4.77 -6.15 6.19
CA TYR A 72 3.38 -5.71 6.34
C TYR A 72 3.17 -4.80 7.55
N ASP A 73 3.82 -5.07 8.69
CA ASP A 73 3.78 -4.20 9.87
C ASP A 73 4.25 -2.77 9.55
N LYS A 74 5.40 -2.61 8.88
CA LYS A 74 5.90 -1.29 8.48
C LYS A 74 4.95 -0.56 7.53
N ALA A 75 4.25 -1.27 6.65
CA ALA A 75 3.24 -0.69 5.79
C ALA A 75 2.06 -0.12 6.59
N LEU A 76 1.62 -0.83 7.63
CA LEU A 76 0.55 -0.40 8.52
C LEU A 76 1.00 0.72 9.47
N ASP A 77 2.24 0.66 9.99
CA ASP A 77 2.82 1.75 10.78
C ASP A 77 2.86 3.06 9.98
N LEU A 78 3.28 2.98 8.72
CA LEU A 78 3.32 4.14 7.83
C LEU A 78 1.92 4.65 7.49
N PHE A 79 0.94 3.76 7.34
CA PHE A 79 -0.46 4.14 7.14
C PHE A 79 -1.01 4.95 8.32
N GLU A 80 -0.79 4.49 9.55
CA GLU A 80 -1.28 5.17 10.75
C GLU A 80 -0.59 6.52 11.00
N GLN A 81 0.66 6.67 10.56
CA GLN A 81 1.41 7.93 10.63
C GLN A 81 1.07 8.91 9.49
N MET A 82 0.33 8.47 8.46
CA MET A 82 0.02 9.31 7.31
C MET A 82 -0.99 10.41 7.71
N PRO A 83 -0.65 11.70 7.56
CA PRO A 83 -1.54 12.81 7.95
C PRO A 83 -2.59 13.14 6.88
N LEU A 84 -2.73 12.30 5.85
CA LEU A 84 -3.57 12.52 4.68
C LEU A 84 -4.74 11.55 4.68
N ASN A 85 -5.85 11.95 4.08
CA ASN A 85 -6.97 11.03 3.87
C ASN A 85 -6.58 9.97 2.80
N PRO A 86 -6.78 8.67 3.07
CA PRO A 86 -6.44 7.63 2.13
C PRO A 86 -7.35 7.67 0.89
N ASN A 87 -6.77 7.52 -0.29
CA ASN A 87 -7.52 7.27 -1.52
C ASN A 87 -7.77 5.76 -1.70
N ASN A 88 -8.50 5.37 -2.74
CA ASN A 88 -8.78 3.97 -3.07
C ASN A 88 -7.51 3.10 -3.18
N VAL A 89 -6.43 3.64 -3.76
CA VAL A 89 -5.15 2.93 -3.88
C VAL A 89 -4.55 2.60 -2.51
N ILE A 90 -4.54 3.55 -1.57
CA ILE A 90 -4.08 3.29 -0.21
C ILE A 90 -4.95 2.23 0.47
N HIS A 91 -6.27 2.29 0.32
CA HIS A 91 -7.16 1.29 0.91
C HIS A 91 -6.83 -0.12 0.40
N ILE A 92 -6.63 -0.28 -0.92
CA ILE A 92 -6.23 -1.57 -1.51
C ILE A 92 -4.91 -2.08 -0.91
N ILE A 93 -3.91 -1.21 -0.75
CA ILE A 93 -2.62 -1.59 -0.17
C ILE A 93 -2.78 -2.02 1.30
N VAL A 94 -3.54 -1.26 2.09
CA VAL A 94 -3.77 -1.56 3.51
C VAL A 94 -4.56 -2.85 3.68
N PHE A 95 -5.63 -3.08 2.92
CA PHE A 95 -6.38 -4.33 3.00
C PHE A 95 -5.52 -5.55 2.67
N ASN A 96 -4.68 -5.46 1.64
CA ASN A 96 -3.72 -6.52 1.34
C ASN A 96 -2.71 -6.71 2.47
N ALA A 97 -2.13 -5.63 3.02
CA ALA A 97 -1.20 -5.73 4.14
C ALA A 97 -1.86 -6.38 5.37
N CYS A 98 -3.11 -6.00 5.68
CA CYS A 98 -3.85 -6.58 6.80
C CYS A 98 -4.10 -8.08 6.60
N ALA A 99 -4.54 -8.46 5.40
CA ALA A 99 -4.81 -9.84 5.02
C ALA A 99 -3.56 -10.73 5.13
N GLN A 100 -2.39 -10.19 4.77
CA GLN A 100 -1.11 -10.92 4.82
C GLN A 100 -0.51 -10.98 6.23
N LEU A 101 -0.70 -9.93 7.03
CA LEU A 101 -0.20 -9.89 8.41
C LEU A 101 -1.04 -10.77 9.36
N GLY A 102 -2.36 -10.77 9.20
CA GLY A 102 -3.25 -11.74 9.85
C GLY A 102 -3.38 -11.64 11.37
N ASN A 103 -2.91 -10.56 12.00
CA ASN A 103 -3.03 -10.34 13.46
C ASN A 103 -4.21 -9.43 13.83
N ASP A 104 -4.52 -9.34 15.13
CA ASP A 104 -5.65 -8.56 15.63
C ASP A 104 -5.52 -7.06 15.34
N ARG A 105 -4.30 -6.52 15.36
CA ARG A 105 -4.03 -5.11 14.99
C ARG A 105 -4.43 -4.85 13.54
N ALA A 106 -4.00 -5.70 12.61
CA ALA A 106 -4.39 -5.62 11.21
C ALA A 106 -5.89 -5.74 11.01
N LYS A 107 -6.55 -6.63 11.75
CA LYS A 107 -8.01 -6.78 11.71
C LYS A 107 -8.72 -5.48 12.10
N GLU A 108 -8.28 -4.84 13.18
CA GLU A 108 -8.87 -3.58 13.64
C GLU A 108 -8.64 -2.44 12.64
N ILE A 109 -7.40 -2.29 12.13
CA ILE A 109 -7.07 -1.29 11.11
C ILE A 109 -7.94 -1.48 9.85
N GLY A 110 -8.01 -2.72 9.34
CA GLY A 110 -8.80 -3.07 8.16
C GLY A 110 -10.29 -2.79 8.34
N ARG A 111 -10.87 -3.15 9.49
CA ARG A 111 -12.29 -2.89 9.78
C ARG A 111 -12.58 -1.39 9.90
N LYS A 112 -11.74 -0.64 10.63
CA LYS A 112 -11.89 0.80 10.75
C LYS A 112 -11.84 1.48 9.38
N LEU A 113 -10.90 1.08 8.54
CA LEU A 113 -10.75 1.62 7.19
C LEU A 113 -11.94 1.28 6.29
N LEU A 114 -12.50 0.08 6.39
CA LEU A 114 -13.71 -0.32 5.68
C LEU A 114 -14.92 0.52 6.08
N HIS A 115 -15.15 0.74 7.38
CA HIS A 115 -16.26 1.55 7.88
C HIS A 115 -16.16 3.03 7.47
N GLN A 116 -14.95 3.55 7.33
CA GLN A 116 -14.68 4.94 6.95
C GLN A 116 -14.64 5.16 5.43
N MET A 117 -14.89 4.12 4.64
CA MET A 117 -14.76 4.18 3.19
C MET A 117 -15.78 5.16 2.57
N PRO A 118 -15.33 6.14 1.76
CA PRO A 118 -16.24 7.07 1.11
C PRO A 118 -17.20 6.39 0.11
N LYS A 119 -18.46 6.83 0.07
CA LYS A 119 -19.50 6.28 -0.83
C LYS A 119 -19.10 6.27 -2.32
N HIS A 120 -18.29 7.23 -2.76
CA HIS A 120 -17.87 7.32 -4.15
C HIS A 120 -16.90 6.19 -4.57
N PHE A 121 -16.32 5.46 -3.61
CA PHE A 121 -15.49 4.28 -3.88
C PHE A 121 -16.31 3.00 -4.13
N HIS A 122 -17.65 3.02 -3.95
CA HIS A 122 -18.49 1.82 -4.08
C HIS A 122 -18.57 1.22 -5.50
N ASN A 123 -18.01 1.88 -6.51
CA ASN A 123 -17.90 1.33 -7.87
C ASN A 123 -16.52 0.76 -8.19
N ASP A 124 -15.57 0.79 -7.24
CA ASP A 124 -14.22 0.26 -7.45
C ASP A 124 -14.18 -1.23 -7.11
N ASN A 125 -14.24 -2.05 -8.16
CA ASN A 125 -14.21 -3.50 -8.04
C ASN A 125 -12.92 -4.03 -7.39
N ILE A 126 -11.78 -3.40 -7.66
CA ILE A 126 -10.48 -3.84 -7.13
C ILE A 126 -10.44 -3.58 -5.63
N LEU A 127 -10.91 -2.40 -5.21
CA LEU A 127 -11.05 -2.07 -3.80
C LEU A 127 -11.96 -3.07 -3.07
N PHE A 128 -13.15 -3.35 -3.60
CA PHE A 128 -14.07 -4.30 -2.98
C PHE A 128 -13.49 -5.70 -2.92
N THR A 129 -12.82 -6.14 -3.98
CA THR A 129 -12.13 -7.44 -4.02
C THR A 129 -11.04 -7.53 -2.95
N SER A 130 -10.26 -6.46 -2.75
CA SER A 130 -9.22 -6.41 -1.70
C SER A 130 -9.82 -6.39 -0.28
N ALA A 131 -10.93 -5.70 -0.07
CA ALA A 131 -11.65 -5.71 1.21
C ALA A 131 -12.25 -7.09 1.52
N ILE A 132 -12.87 -7.73 0.52
CA ILE A 132 -13.41 -9.10 0.62
C ILE A 132 -12.28 -10.08 0.97
N TYR A 133 -11.16 -10.02 0.28
CA TYR A 133 -10.01 -10.87 0.57
C TYR A 133 -9.53 -10.72 2.02
N MET A 134 -9.44 -9.49 2.51
CA MET A 134 -9.08 -9.18 3.89
C MET A 134 -10.10 -9.75 4.89
N LEU A 135 -11.40 -9.55 4.66
CA LEU A 135 -12.46 -10.06 5.54
C LEU A 135 -12.44 -11.59 5.61
N MET A 136 -12.33 -12.25 4.47
CA MET A 136 -12.26 -13.71 4.40
C MET A 136 -11.03 -14.25 5.16
N LYS A 137 -9.86 -13.57 5.07
CA LYS A 137 -8.66 -13.91 5.86
C LYS A 137 -8.86 -13.84 7.37
N PHE A 138 -9.77 -12.98 7.84
CA PHE A 138 -10.12 -12.87 9.25
C PHE A 138 -11.36 -13.68 9.65
N GLY A 139 -11.88 -14.52 8.74
CA GLY A 139 -13.07 -15.34 8.94
C GLY A 139 -14.38 -14.55 8.98
N ASP A 140 -14.40 -13.30 8.53
CA ASP A 140 -15.56 -12.42 8.54
C ASP A 140 -16.40 -12.63 7.25
N VAL A 141 -16.92 -13.84 7.10
CA VAL A 141 -17.62 -14.30 5.89
C VAL A 141 -18.88 -13.47 5.64
N GLU A 142 -19.62 -13.13 6.68
CA GLU A 142 -20.87 -12.35 6.56
C GLU A 142 -20.62 -10.98 5.91
N ASN A 143 -19.64 -10.22 6.40
CA ASN A 143 -19.32 -8.91 5.81
C ASN A 143 -18.72 -9.07 4.41
N ALA A 144 -17.95 -10.13 4.15
CA ALA A 144 -17.41 -10.42 2.84
C ALA A 144 -18.52 -10.69 1.81
N GLU A 145 -19.51 -11.50 2.18
CA GLU A 145 -20.70 -11.78 1.35
C GLU A 145 -21.52 -10.51 1.10
N ASN A 146 -21.74 -9.69 2.13
CA ASN A 146 -22.45 -8.42 1.99
C ASN A 146 -21.76 -7.50 0.97
N LEU A 147 -20.44 -7.32 1.08
CA LEU A 147 -19.67 -6.54 0.09
C LEU A 147 -19.72 -7.17 -1.30
N PHE A 148 -19.59 -8.49 -1.39
CA PHE A 148 -19.66 -9.21 -2.66
C PHE A 148 -21.00 -8.97 -3.36
N GLN A 149 -22.12 -9.01 -2.63
CA GLN A 149 -23.44 -8.74 -3.20
C GLN A 149 -23.60 -7.30 -3.67
N MET A 150 -23.02 -6.33 -2.96
CA MET A 150 -23.04 -4.92 -3.36
C MET A 150 -22.26 -4.63 -4.65
N MET A 151 -21.35 -5.50 -5.09
CA MET A 151 -20.59 -5.30 -6.33
C MET A 151 -21.48 -5.41 -7.57
N LYS A 152 -21.48 -4.35 -8.38
CA LYS A 152 -22.18 -4.29 -9.67
C LYS A 152 -21.62 -5.28 -10.70
N LYS A 153 -20.31 -5.51 -10.68
CA LYS A 153 -19.63 -6.44 -11.58
C LYS A 153 -18.73 -7.34 -10.76
N LYS A 154 -18.93 -8.65 -10.88
CA LYS A 154 -18.11 -9.68 -10.23
C LYS A 154 -17.26 -10.34 -11.30
N ASP A 155 -15.97 -10.50 -11.05
CA ASP A 155 -15.05 -11.18 -11.97
C ASP A 155 -14.37 -12.37 -11.28
N ILE A 156 -13.60 -13.13 -12.06
CA ILE A 156 -12.90 -14.32 -11.58
C ILE A 156 -11.98 -14.04 -10.38
N ILE A 157 -11.45 -12.81 -10.28
CA ILE A 157 -10.58 -12.41 -9.17
C ILE A 157 -11.44 -12.24 -7.91
N THR A 158 -12.61 -11.61 -8.02
CA THR A 158 -13.56 -11.49 -6.90
C THR A 158 -14.02 -12.85 -6.37
N TYR A 159 -14.40 -13.78 -7.26
CA TYR A 159 -14.74 -15.15 -6.83
C TYR A 159 -13.54 -15.87 -6.19
N GLY A 160 -12.34 -15.67 -6.75
CA GLY A 160 -11.09 -16.19 -6.18
C GLY A 160 -10.83 -15.67 -4.76
N ALA A 161 -11.13 -14.41 -4.48
CA ALA A 161 -11.01 -13.82 -3.15
C ALA A 161 -11.97 -14.46 -2.14
N MET A 162 -13.22 -14.70 -2.53
CA MET A 162 -14.23 -15.39 -1.68
C MET A 162 -13.85 -16.83 -1.33
N MET A 163 -13.06 -17.52 -2.16
CA MET A 163 -12.67 -18.91 -1.91
C MET A 163 -11.35 -19.07 -1.16
N LYS A 164 -10.42 -18.11 -1.29
CA LYS A 164 -9.02 -18.24 -0.82
C LYS A 164 -8.71 -17.52 0.49
N GLY A 165 -9.59 -16.62 0.94
CA GLY A 165 -9.36 -15.95 2.21
C GLY A 165 -9.34 -16.95 3.35
#